data_AF-A0AAN7V4C2-F1
#
_entry.id   AF-A0AAN7V4C2-F1
#
_cell.length_a   1.000
_cell.length_b   1.000
_cell.length_c   1.000
_cell.angle_alpha   90.00
_cell.angle_beta   90.00
_cell.angle_gamma   90.00
#
_symmetry.space_group_name_H-M   'P 1'
#
loop_
_entity.id
_entity.type
_entity.pdbx_description
1 polymer ?
#
loop_
_entity_poly.entity_id
_entity_poly.type
_entity_poly.pdbx_seq_one_letter_code
_entity_poly.pdbx_strand_id
1 'polypeptide(L)'
;MQLVHHAIGVYRGGNDKVQVGLNTNMFDFTYVENVAHAHLLAARALLVTHVSKTKPLDHEKVDGEAFLVSNGSPVYFWDMMRSIWREAGSPRGTDHVWVMSRDVGLILGYISECFAGLLRRQPTLTRQRIIYSTMTRYYDIAKARWRLGYEPLVSLNDGVKRTVRWTLEQEKLMKV
;
A
#
# COMPACT_ATOMS: atom_id res chain seq x y z
N MET A 1 2.62 1.64 -9.60
CA MET A 1 1.21 1.22 -9.55
C MET A 1 0.57 1.88 -8.33
N GLN A 2 -0.37 2.82 -8.51
CA GLN A 2 -0.98 3.56 -7.39
C GLN A 2 -2.21 2.80 -6.88
N LEU A 3 -2.15 2.27 -5.65
CA LEU A 3 -3.23 1.46 -5.03
C LEU A 3 -4.61 2.14 -5.12
N VAL A 4 -4.65 3.43 -4.78
CA VAL A 4 -5.88 4.22 -4.68
C VAL A 4 -6.62 4.31 -6.02
N HIS A 5 -5.92 4.53 -7.13
CA HIS A 5 -6.53 4.57 -8.45
C HIS A 5 -7.24 3.24 -8.79
N HIS A 6 -6.60 2.10 -8.52
CA HIS A 6 -7.22 0.80 -8.76
C HIS A 6 -8.39 0.53 -7.79
N ALA A 7 -8.27 0.92 -6.53
CA ALA A 7 -9.34 0.79 -5.55
C ALA A 7 -10.59 1.57 -5.97
N ILE A 8 -10.44 2.81 -6.45
CA ILE A 8 -11.54 3.62 -6.98
C ILE A 8 -12.15 2.97 -8.23
N GLY A 9 -11.33 2.40 -9.11
CA GLY A 9 -11.81 1.65 -10.27
C GLY A 9 -12.66 0.42 -9.89
N VAL A 10 -12.28 -0.32 -8.85
CA VAL A 10 -13.05 -1.45 -8.31
C VAL A 10 -14.41 -0.99 -7.79
N TYR A 11 -14.43 0.11 -7.02
CA TYR A 11 -15.67 0.70 -6.50
C TYR A 11 -16.61 1.14 -7.62
N ARG A 12 -16.10 1.89 -8.61
CA ARG A 12 -16.92 2.33 -9.75
C ARG A 12 -17.41 1.20 -10.64
N GLY A 13 -16.66 0.11 -10.71
CA GLY A 13 -17.07 -1.12 -11.39
C GLY A 13 -18.12 -1.94 -10.63
N GLY A 14 -18.52 -1.55 -9.41
CA GLY A 14 -19.47 -2.29 -8.57
C GLY A 14 -18.91 -3.62 -8.04
N ASN A 15 -17.58 -3.73 -7.99
CA ASN A 15 -16.85 -4.92 -7.54
C ASN A 15 -16.34 -4.77 -6.09
N ASP A 16 -16.73 -3.71 -5.39
CA ASP A 16 -16.49 -3.45 -3.96
C ASP A 16 -17.13 -4.50 -3.04
N LYS A 17 -18.11 -5.25 -3.56
CA LYS A 17 -18.80 -6.35 -2.87
C LYS A 17 -17.97 -7.63 -2.70
N VAL A 18 -16.86 -7.81 -3.42
CA VAL A 18 -16.09 -9.06 -3.36
C VAL A 18 -14.91 -8.90 -2.42
N GLN A 19 -14.93 -9.65 -1.31
CA GLN A 19 -13.81 -9.76 -0.38
C GLN A 19 -13.16 -11.12 -0.50
N VAL A 20 -11.83 -11.16 -0.45
CA VAL A 20 -11.06 -12.41 -0.44
C VAL A 20 -10.44 -12.61 0.93
N GLY A 21 -10.76 -13.73 1.57
CA GLY A 21 -10.37 -14.04 2.93
C GLY A 21 -11.18 -13.30 4.00
N LEU A 22 -10.91 -13.62 5.26
CA LEU A 22 -11.66 -13.13 6.42
C LEU A 22 -11.20 -11.74 6.91
N ASN A 23 -10.38 -11.03 6.13
CA ASN A 23 -9.80 -9.73 6.52
C ASN A 23 -8.98 -9.78 7.84
N THR A 24 -8.30 -10.89 8.10
CA THR A 24 -7.41 -11.02 9.26
C THR A 24 -5.96 -10.66 8.94
N ASN A 25 -5.64 -10.39 7.69
CA ASN A 25 -4.29 -10.09 7.24
C ASN A 25 -3.94 -8.61 7.46
N MET A 26 -2.93 -8.38 8.29
CA MET A 26 -2.40 -7.05 8.55
C MET A 26 -1.42 -6.63 7.45
N PHE A 27 -1.55 -5.39 7.01
CA PHE A 27 -0.75 -4.82 5.95
C PHE A 27 -0.34 -3.39 6.32
N ASP A 28 0.92 -3.05 6.07
CA ASP A 28 1.42 -1.69 6.28
C ASP A 28 1.49 -0.95 4.93
N PHE A 29 0.91 0.25 4.91
CA PHE A 29 0.81 1.09 3.72
C PHE A 29 1.58 2.37 3.96
N THR A 30 2.49 2.70 3.05
CA THR A 30 3.36 3.87 3.20
C THR A 30 2.91 5.00 2.28
N TYR A 31 2.72 6.20 2.84
CA TYR A 31 2.46 7.39 2.03
C TYR A 31 3.73 7.87 1.32
N VAL A 32 3.61 8.34 0.07
CA VAL A 32 4.78 8.67 -0.77
C VAL A 32 5.66 9.77 -0.19
N GLU A 33 5.08 10.78 0.48
CA GLU A 33 5.87 11.83 1.14
C GLU A 33 6.68 11.27 2.32
N ASN A 34 6.14 10.28 3.04
CA ASN A 34 6.88 9.61 4.12
C ASN A 34 8.05 8.78 3.57
N VAL A 35 7.89 8.17 2.39
CA VAL A 35 9.00 7.50 1.70
C VAL A 35 10.06 8.51 1.30
N ALA A 36 9.67 9.63 0.69
CA ALA A 36 10.60 10.70 0.31
C ALA A 36 11.34 11.27 1.53
N HIS A 37 10.63 11.50 2.64
CA HIS A 37 11.21 11.94 3.92
C HIS A 37 12.30 10.97 4.41
N ALA A 38 12.04 9.66 4.39
CA ALA A 38 13.05 8.67 4.78
C ALA A 38 14.31 8.72 3.90
N HIS A 39 14.16 8.94 2.59
CA HIS A 39 15.30 9.09 1.69
C HIS A 39 16.10 10.36 1.98
N LEU A 40 15.44 11.47 2.30
CA LEU A 40 16.12 12.71 2.69
C LEU A 40 16.88 12.54 4.02
N LEU A 41 16.30 11.83 4.99
CA LEU A 41 16.98 11.51 6.25
C LEU A 41 18.20 10.61 6.02
N ALA A 42 18.08 9.59 5.19
CA ALA A 42 19.20 8.72 4.83
C ALA A 42 20.32 9.51 4.15
N ALA A 43 20.00 10.36 3.17
CA ALA A 43 20.97 11.21 2.49
C ALA A 43 21.67 12.17 3.48
N ARG A 44 20.90 12.80 4.37
CA ARG A 44 21.46 13.67 5.42
C ARG A 44 22.40 12.91 6.35
N ALA A 45 22.01 11.72 6.81
CA ALA A 45 22.84 10.91 7.70
C ALA A 45 24.17 10.51 7.03
N LEU A 46 24.14 10.16 5.74
CA LEU A 46 25.34 9.87 4.96
C LEU A 46 26.25 11.10 4.82
N LEU A 47 25.69 12.28 4.54
CA LEU A 47 26.45 13.53 4.44
C LEU A 47 27.11 13.90 5.77
N VAL A 48 26.39 13.79 6.89
CA VAL A 48 26.94 14.03 8.23
C VAL A 48 28.07 13.07 8.54
N THR A 49 27.89 11.78 8.23
CA THR A 49 28.93 10.76 8.43
C THR A 49 30.17 11.04 7.57
N HIS A 50 30.00 11.48 6.34
CA HIS A 50 31.10 11.80 5.43
C HIS A 50 31.97 12.97 5.92
N VAL A 51 31.36 14.01 6.50
CA VAL A 51 32.08 15.19 7.02
C VAL A 51 32.67 14.93 8.40
N SER A 52 32.15 13.94 9.15
CA SER A 52 32.64 13.59 10.47
C SER A 52 34.07 13.07 10.42
N LYS A 53 34.93 13.57 11.31
CA LYS A 53 36.29 13.04 11.52
C LYS A 53 36.30 11.74 12.32
N THR A 54 35.24 11.48 13.08
CA THR A 54 35.08 10.28 13.89
C THR A 54 34.29 9.23 13.12
N LYS A 55 34.80 8.00 13.13
CA LYS A 55 34.07 6.86 12.57
C LYS A 55 32.85 6.57 13.46
N PRO A 56 31.63 6.47 12.89
CA PRO A 56 30.45 6.14 13.66
C PRO A 56 30.58 4.75 14.29
N LEU A 57 29.93 4.56 15.44
CA LEU A 57 29.81 3.25 16.07
C LEU A 57 28.95 2.33 15.19
N ASP A 58 29.13 1.02 15.29
CA ASP A 58 28.42 0.05 14.43
C ASP A 58 26.89 0.14 14.53
N HIS A 59 26.37 0.57 15.69
CA HIS A 59 24.93 0.76 15.91
C HIS A 59 24.38 2.11 15.42
N GLU A 60 25.24 3.07 15.13
CA GLU A 60 24.89 4.39 14.57
C GLU A 60 25.16 4.45 13.06
N LYS A 61 25.93 3.50 12.54
CA LYS A 61 26.33 3.41 11.15
C LYS A 61 25.12 3.32 10.20
N VAL A 62 25.15 4.12 9.14
CA VAL A 62 24.10 4.17 8.11
C VAL A 62 24.60 3.69 6.74
N ASP A 63 25.88 3.89 6.42
CA ASP A 63 26.46 3.44 5.16
C ASP A 63 26.55 1.91 5.07
N GLY A 64 26.13 1.36 3.93
CA GLY A 64 26.09 -0.09 3.68
C GLY A 64 24.94 -0.83 4.38
N GLU A 65 24.04 -0.12 5.07
CA GLU A 65 22.94 -0.72 5.81
C GLU A 65 21.62 -0.66 5.02
N ALA A 66 20.84 -1.74 5.11
CA ALA A 66 19.47 -1.76 4.57
C ALA A 66 18.46 -1.30 5.63
N PHE A 67 17.49 -0.48 5.21
CA PHE A 67 16.43 0.06 6.06
C PHE A 67 15.05 -0.27 5.47
N LEU A 68 14.12 -0.67 6.34
CA LEU A 68 12.71 -0.81 6.00
C LEU A 68 11.99 0.50 6.37
N VAL A 69 11.17 1.00 5.46
CA VAL A 69 10.43 2.26 5.62
C VAL A 69 8.95 1.99 5.45
N SER A 70 8.17 2.36 6.46
CA SER A 70 6.71 2.23 6.45
C SER A 70 6.04 3.29 7.31
N ASN A 71 4.71 3.39 7.28
CA ASN A 71 3.96 4.29 8.16
C ASN A 71 3.91 3.78 9.62
N GLY A 72 4.42 2.58 9.91
CA GLY A 72 4.44 1.99 11.26
C GLY A 72 3.04 1.80 11.86
N SER A 73 2.01 1.78 11.03
CA SER A 73 0.60 1.74 11.42
C SER A 73 -0.12 0.64 10.62
N PRO A 74 0.16 -0.64 10.90
CA PRO A 74 -0.45 -1.75 10.17
C PRO A 74 -1.96 -1.77 10.38
N VAL A 75 -2.69 -2.00 9.30
CA VAL A 75 -4.16 -2.10 9.29
C VAL A 75 -4.59 -3.33 8.52
N TYR A 76 -5.83 -3.78 8.70
CA TYR A 76 -6.36 -4.87 7.89
C TYR A 76 -6.50 -4.44 6.42
N PHE A 77 -6.17 -5.34 5.50
CA PHE A 77 -6.13 -5.02 4.07
C PHE A 77 -7.47 -4.49 3.54
N TRP A 78 -8.59 -5.13 3.89
CA TRP A 78 -9.90 -4.69 3.40
C TRP A 78 -10.43 -3.46 4.15
N ASP A 79 -9.96 -3.18 5.36
CA ASP A 79 -10.28 -1.93 6.06
C ASP A 79 -9.63 -0.74 5.37
N MET A 80 -8.40 -0.89 4.89
CA MET A 80 -7.76 0.10 4.02
C MET A 80 -8.58 0.34 2.74
N MET A 81 -8.97 -0.73 2.03
CA MET A 81 -9.76 -0.61 0.81
C MET A 81 -11.10 0.08 1.05
N ARG A 82 -11.80 -0.29 2.13
CA ARG A 82 -13.05 0.36 2.54
C ARG A 82 -12.87 1.82 2.93
N SER A 83 -11.78 2.18 3.62
CA SER A 83 -11.44 3.57 3.92
C SER A 83 -11.30 4.39 2.64
N ILE A 84 -10.60 3.85 1.63
CA ILE A 84 -10.47 4.49 0.31
C ILE A 84 -11.84 4.65 -0.35
N TRP A 85 -12.68 3.61 -0.35
CA TRP A 85 -14.01 3.68 -0.98
C TRP A 85 -14.95 4.65 -0.27
N ARG A 86 -14.87 4.75 1.06
CA ARG A 86 -15.63 5.72 1.85
C ARG A 86 -15.25 7.14 1.48
N GLU A 87 -13.96 7.44 1.40
CA GLU A 87 -13.48 8.76 0.97
C GLU A 87 -13.80 9.05 -0.50
N ALA A 88 -13.94 8.01 -1.34
CA ALA A 88 -14.42 8.12 -2.72
C ALA A 88 -15.95 8.28 -2.85
N GLY A 89 -16.68 8.32 -1.73
CA GLY A 89 -18.13 8.56 -1.67
C GLY A 89 -19.00 7.31 -1.53
N SER A 90 -18.46 6.15 -1.16
CA SER A 90 -19.27 4.96 -0.89
C SER A 90 -20.01 5.09 0.45
N PRO A 91 -21.36 5.01 0.46
CA PRO A 91 -22.15 5.00 1.68
C PRO A 91 -22.28 3.59 2.30
N ARG A 92 -21.73 2.56 1.63
CA ARG A 92 -22.02 1.16 1.95
C ARG A 92 -21.14 0.67 3.10
N GLY A 93 -21.76 0.05 4.10
CA GLY A 93 -21.10 -0.67 5.19
C GLY A 93 -20.59 -2.06 4.75
N THR A 94 -20.44 -2.99 5.69
CA THR A 94 -19.93 -4.35 5.39
C THR A 94 -21.01 -5.35 4.95
N ASP A 95 -22.29 -5.00 5.03
CA ASP A 95 -23.40 -5.95 4.86
C ASP A 95 -23.54 -6.53 3.45
N HIS A 96 -23.03 -5.81 2.45
CA HIS A 96 -23.09 -6.20 1.04
C HIS A 96 -21.88 -7.02 0.59
N VAL A 97 -20.98 -7.37 1.50
CA VAL A 97 -19.71 -8.03 1.19
C VAL A 97 -19.91 -9.54 1.10
N TRP A 98 -19.62 -10.10 -0.07
CA TRP A 98 -19.48 -11.53 -0.29
C TRP A 98 -18.03 -11.95 -0.10
N VAL A 99 -17.81 -12.88 0.83
CA VAL A 99 -16.48 -13.38 1.19
C VAL A 99 -16.16 -14.65 0.42
N MET A 100 -15.05 -14.63 -0.31
CA MET A 100 -14.49 -15.75 -1.02
C MET A 100 -13.27 -16.32 -0.30
N SER A 101 -13.12 -17.64 -0.28
CA SER A 101 -11.90 -18.27 0.25
C SER A 101 -10.69 -17.99 -0.65
N ARG A 102 -9.49 -18.01 -0.05
CA ARG A 102 -8.24 -17.78 -0.78
C ARG A 102 -8.02 -18.81 -1.89
N ASP A 103 -8.30 -20.08 -1.60
CA ASP A 103 -8.04 -21.18 -2.54
C ASP A 103 -8.96 -21.11 -3.76
N VAL A 104 -10.24 -20.81 -3.55
CA VAL A 104 -11.19 -20.55 -4.64
C VAL A 104 -10.73 -19.33 -5.45
N GLY A 105 -10.27 -18.27 -4.77
CA GLY A 105 -9.71 -17.10 -5.44
C GLY A 105 -8.50 -17.42 -6.33
N LEU A 106 -7.59 -18.28 -5.86
CA LEU A 106 -6.40 -18.69 -6.63
C LEU A 106 -6.78 -19.51 -7.87
N ILE A 107 -7.74 -20.43 -7.74
CA ILE A 107 -8.27 -21.22 -8.87
C ILE A 107 -8.91 -20.30 -9.91
N LEU A 108 -9.79 -19.40 -9.47
CA LEU A 108 -10.44 -18.43 -10.37
C LEU A 108 -9.45 -17.47 -11.02
N GLY A 109 -8.43 -17.02 -10.27
CA GLY A 109 -7.34 -16.20 -10.80
C GLY A 109 -6.53 -16.94 -11.87
N TYR A 110 -6.23 -18.22 -11.66
CA TYR A 110 -5.54 -19.04 -12.64
C TYR A 110 -6.36 -19.21 -13.93
N ILE A 111 -7.64 -19.58 -13.79
CA ILE A 111 -8.57 -19.71 -14.92
C ILE A 111 -8.67 -18.38 -15.69
N SER A 112 -8.84 -17.26 -14.98
CA SER A 112 -8.90 -15.92 -15.58
C SER A 112 -7.62 -15.56 -16.33
N GLU A 113 -6.44 -15.91 -15.81
CA GLU A 113 -5.16 -15.68 -16.48
C GLU A 113 -5.03 -16.53 -17.76
N CYS A 114 -5.42 -17.81 -17.74
CA CYS A 114 -5.41 -18.68 -18.91
C CYS A 114 -6.32 -18.14 -20.03
N PHE A 115 -7.56 -17.79 -19.70
CA PHE A 115 -8.50 -17.21 -20.68
C PHE A 115 -8.01 -15.86 -21.19
N ALA A 116 -7.52 -14.99 -20.32
CA ALA A 116 -6.99 -13.68 -20.70
C ALA A 116 -5.79 -13.79 -21.64
N GLY A 117 -4.90 -14.76 -21.41
CA GLY A 117 -3.78 -15.08 -22.29
C GLY A 117 -4.24 -15.55 -23.68
N LEU A 118 -5.26 -16.40 -23.74
CA LEU A 118 -5.85 -16.87 -25.00
C LEU A 118 -6.54 -15.74 -25.78
N LEU A 119 -7.30 -14.90 -25.09
CA LEU A 119 -8.06 -13.79 -25.67
C LEU A 119 -7.24 -12.50 -25.85
N ARG A 120 -5.95 -12.49 -25.46
CA ARG A 120 -5.07 -11.31 -25.42
C ARG A 120 -5.70 -10.09 -24.73
N ARG A 121 -6.45 -10.32 -23.64
CA ARG A 121 -7.09 -9.28 -22.82
C ARG A 121 -6.42 -9.17 -21.45
N GLN A 122 -6.64 -8.05 -20.76
CA GLN A 122 -6.17 -7.88 -19.38
C GLN A 122 -7.09 -8.68 -18.42
N PRO A 123 -6.54 -9.57 -17.58
CA PRO A 123 -7.35 -10.33 -16.62
C PRO A 123 -7.88 -9.43 -15.51
N THR A 124 -9.19 -9.54 -15.22
CA THR A 124 -9.83 -8.80 -14.12
C THR A 124 -9.37 -9.32 -12.76
N LEU A 125 -9.18 -10.63 -12.63
CA LEU A 125 -8.70 -11.30 -11.43
C LEU A 125 -7.39 -12.01 -11.73
N THR A 126 -6.33 -11.70 -10.99
CA THR A 126 -5.03 -12.38 -11.12
C THR A 126 -4.69 -13.09 -9.82
N ARG A 127 -3.92 -14.17 -9.91
CA ARG A 127 -3.36 -14.84 -8.73
C ARG A 127 -2.56 -13.87 -7.88
N GLN A 128 -1.84 -12.96 -8.53
CA GLN A 128 -1.12 -11.89 -7.84
C GLN A 128 -2.08 -11.07 -6.96
N ARG A 129 -3.19 -10.57 -7.49
CA ARG A 129 -4.16 -9.78 -6.70
C ARG A 129 -4.70 -10.56 -5.49
N ILE A 130 -4.99 -11.85 -5.68
CA ILE A 130 -5.44 -12.74 -4.59
C ILE A 130 -4.38 -12.93 -3.51
N ILE A 131 -3.12 -13.14 -3.91
CA ILE A 131 -2.01 -13.30 -2.96
C ILE A 131 -1.80 -11.99 -2.20
N TYR A 132 -1.74 -10.86 -2.89
CA TYR A 132 -1.53 -9.55 -2.26
C TYR A 132 -2.68 -9.17 -1.31
N SER A 133 -3.93 -9.55 -1.60
CA SER A 133 -5.08 -9.24 -0.74
C SER A 133 -5.21 -10.15 0.48
N THR A 134 -4.54 -11.31 0.49
CA THR A 134 -4.60 -12.30 1.58
C THR A 134 -3.31 -12.42 2.37
N MET A 135 -2.20 -11.85 1.88
CA MET A 135 -0.93 -11.89 2.58
C MET A 135 -0.89 -10.89 3.74
N THR A 136 -0.23 -11.28 4.81
CA THR A 136 0.15 -10.40 5.92
C THR A 136 1.53 -9.81 5.61
N ARG A 137 1.61 -8.48 5.53
CA ARG A 137 2.85 -7.78 5.19
C ARG A 137 2.95 -6.46 5.96
N TYR A 138 3.60 -6.53 7.11
CA TYR A 138 4.07 -5.38 7.86
C TYR A 138 5.48 -5.68 8.35
N TYR A 139 6.24 -4.65 8.67
CA TYR A 139 7.66 -4.78 9.01
C TYR A 139 8.00 -3.94 10.22
N ASP A 140 9.04 -4.35 10.93
CA ASP A 140 9.64 -3.53 11.97
C ASP A 140 10.52 -2.43 11.35
N ILE A 141 10.21 -1.18 11.69
CA ILE A 141 10.92 0.02 11.26
C ILE A 141 11.78 0.62 12.38
N ALA A 142 11.97 -0.09 13.49
CA ALA A 142 12.78 0.37 14.63
C ALA A 142 14.18 0.80 14.17
N LYS A 143 14.82 0.07 13.27
CA LYS A 143 16.15 0.44 12.75
C LYS A 143 16.16 1.81 12.08
N ALA A 144 15.14 2.13 11.27
CA ALA A 144 15.03 3.43 10.61
C ALA A 144 14.72 4.54 11.63
N ARG A 145 13.85 4.27 12.62
CA ARG A 145 13.56 5.19 13.73
C ARG A 145 14.83 5.54 14.51
N TRP A 146 15.57 4.53 14.95
CA TRP A 146 16.75 4.72 15.79
C TRP A 146 17.93 5.35 15.06
N ARG A 147 18.29 4.86 13.86
CA ARG A 147 19.50 5.32 13.16
C ARG A 147 19.28 6.54 12.28
N LEU A 148 18.10 6.70 11.68
CA LEU A 148 17.80 7.82 10.77
C LEU A 148 16.97 8.92 11.44
N GLY A 149 16.43 8.68 12.65
CA GLY A 149 15.44 9.56 13.26
C GLY A 149 14.13 9.59 12.47
N TYR A 150 13.83 8.53 11.72
CA TYR A 150 12.65 8.49 10.86
C TYR A 150 11.36 8.34 11.67
N GLU A 151 10.43 9.26 11.46
CA GLU A 151 9.03 9.10 11.84
C GLU A 151 8.14 9.56 10.66
N PRO A 152 7.03 8.87 10.36
CA PRO A 152 6.08 9.30 9.34
C PRO A 152 5.54 10.71 9.63
N LEU A 153 5.64 11.60 8.65
CA LEU A 153 5.13 12.97 8.73
C LEU A 153 3.62 13.02 8.53
N VAL A 154 3.10 12.13 7.66
CA VAL A 154 1.69 12.07 7.29
C VAL A 154 1.09 10.78 7.83
N SER A 155 0.01 10.92 8.60
CA SER A 155 -0.75 9.77 9.10
C SER A 155 -1.34 8.97 7.95
N LEU A 156 -1.62 7.69 8.18
CA LEU A 156 -2.21 6.85 7.13
C LEU A 156 -3.58 7.36 6.67
N ASN A 157 -4.42 7.81 7.60
CA ASN A 157 -5.74 8.37 7.30
C ASN A 157 -5.65 9.65 6.46
N ASP A 158 -4.73 10.55 6.80
CA ASP A 158 -4.53 11.78 6.01
C ASP A 158 -3.96 11.46 4.63
N GLY A 159 -3.05 10.49 4.55
CA GLY A 159 -2.53 9.98 3.29
C GLY A 159 -3.63 9.45 2.37
N VAL A 160 -4.59 8.68 2.90
CA VAL A 160 -5.76 8.21 2.15
C VAL A 160 -6.59 9.38 1.64
N LYS A 161 -6.99 10.32 2.51
CA LYS A 161 -7.79 11.49 2.13
C LYS A 161 -7.15 12.33 1.04
N ARG A 162 -5.85 12.66 1.20
CA ARG A 162 -5.08 13.43 0.22
C ARG A 162 -4.98 12.71 -1.11
N THR A 163 -4.68 11.42 -1.09
CA THR A 163 -4.49 10.64 -2.31
C THR A 163 -5.80 10.45 -3.06
N VAL A 164 -6.91 10.13 -2.37
CA VAL A 164 -8.23 9.98 -2.99
C VAL A 164 -8.66 11.29 -3.64
N ARG A 165 -8.55 12.41 -2.92
CA ARG A 165 -8.88 13.73 -3.45
C ARG A 165 -8.08 14.04 -4.71
N TRP A 166 -6.77 13.87 -4.66
CA TRP A 166 -5.89 14.09 -5.80
C TRP A 166 -6.27 13.20 -6.99
N THR A 167 -6.54 11.91 -6.77
CA THR A 167 -6.96 10.98 -7.84
C THR A 167 -8.27 11.44 -8.50
N LEU A 168 -9.27 11.83 -7.71
CA LEU A 168 -10.54 12.32 -8.24
C LEU A 168 -10.40 13.64 -9.03
N GLU A 169 -9.49 14.53 -8.61
CA GLU A 169 -9.17 15.76 -9.33
C GLU A 169 -8.48 15.46 -10.67
N GLN A 170 -7.48 14.59 -10.69
CA GLN A 170 -6.77 14.20 -11.92
C GLN A 170 -7.70 13.56 -12.95
N GLU A 171 -8.65 12.74 -12.50
CA GLU A 171 -9.64 12.14 -13.40
C GLU A 171 -10.62 13.16 -13.99
N LYS A 172 -10.94 14.24 -13.27
CA LYS A 172 -11.74 15.34 -13.83
C LYS A 172 -10.96 16.07 -14.90
N LEU A 173 -9.67 16.34 -14.65
CA LEU A 173 -8.79 17.03 -15.59
C LEU A 173 -8.57 16.22 -16.88
N MET A 174 -8.48 14.89 -16.79
CA MET A 174 -8.32 14.01 -17.98
C MET A 174 -9.61 13.81 -18.79
N LYS A 175 -10.78 14.20 -18.26
CA LYS A 175 -12.07 14.11 -18.95
C LYS A 175 -12.47 15.40 -19.67
N VAL A 176 -11.69 16.45 -19.51
CA VAL A 176 -11.78 17.72 -20.26
C VAL A 176 -10.82 17.63 -21.44
#